data_AF-A0A966DS06-F1
#
_entry.id   AF-A0A966DS06-F1
#
_cell.length_a   1.000
_cell.length_b   1.000
_cell.length_c   1.000
_cell.angle_alpha   90.00
_cell.angle_beta   90.00
_cell.angle_gamma   90.00
#
_symmetry.space_group_name_H-M   'P 1'
#
loop_
_entity.id
_entity.type
_entity.pdbx_description
1 polymer ?
#
loop_
_entity_poly.entity_id
_entity_poly.type
_entity_poly.pdbx_seq_one_letter_code
_entity_poly.pdbx_strand_id
1 'polypeptide(L)'
;GTAGKAYAFDNGAYVEVPYAAALRPTSFTLTAWIKPHVASNGNYIYSINRWNGYKFQLQGSNLPFLTINNDNGIHDQDDGGAAVQLDKWSQVVVSYTNGAMKFYINGVMVKNANVTGTPVTLTSPP
;
A
#
# COMPACT_ATOMS: atom_id res chain seq x y z
N GLY A 1 -13.15 12.60 6.69
CA GLY A 1 -12.47 13.65 5.90
C GLY A 1 -13.48 14.63 5.36
N THR A 2 -13.03 15.80 4.89
CA THR A 2 -13.88 16.81 4.22
C THR A 2 -13.51 16.83 2.74
N ALA A 3 -14.50 16.91 1.84
CA ALA A 3 -14.25 17.00 0.40
C ALA A 3 -13.30 18.17 0.08
N GLY A 4 -12.35 17.94 -0.84
CA GLY A 4 -11.35 18.94 -1.24
C GLY A 4 -10.27 19.23 -0.19
N LYS A 5 -10.18 18.45 0.90
CA LYS A 5 -9.11 18.57 1.91
C LYS A 5 -8.24 17.32 1.96
N ALA A 6 -7.02 17.50 2.43
CA ALA A 6 -6.08 16.43 2.75
C ALA A 6 -5.53 16.61 4.16
N TYR A 7 -5.04 15.51 4.74
CA TYR A 7 -4.26 15.54 5.97
C TYR A 7 -2.78 15.65 5.61
N ALA A 8 -2.05 16.49 6.34
CA ALA A 8 -0.59 16.50 6.35
C ALA A 8 -0.13 15.75 7.61
N PHE A 9 0.75 14.78 7.43
CA PHE A 9 1.32 14.00 8.52
C PHE A 9 2.76 14.44 8.75
N ASP A 10 3.10 14.73 10.01
CA ASP A 10 4.45 15.13 10.42
C ASP A 10 4.80 14.41 11.73
N ASN A 11 6.10 14.23 11.99
CA ASN A 11 6.65 13.61 13.21
C ASN A 11 6.01 12.26 13.56
N GLY A 12 5.76 11.41 12.55
CA GLY A 12 5.21 10.07 12.73
C GLY A 12 3.70 10.01 13.01
N ALA A 13 2.98 11.12 12.82
CA ALA A 13 1.52 11.13 12.92
C ALA A 13 0.86 10.13 11.97
N TYR A 14 -0.25 9.54 12.41
CA TYR A 14 -1.04 8.58 11.64
C TYR A 14 -2.52 8.70 11.98
N VAL A 15 -3.37 8.12 11.13
CA VAL A 15 -4.77 7.85 11.45
C VAL A 15 -4.89 6.38 11.81
N GLU A 16 -5.46 6.10 12.97
CA GLU A 16 -5.80 4.75 13.38
C GLU A 16 -7.25 4.44 13.05
N VAL A 17 -7.48 3.28 12.46
CA VAL A 17 -8.81 2.73 12.22
C VAL A 17 -8.92 1.46 13.06
N PRO A 18 -9.94 1.32 13.93
CA PRO A 18 -10.14 0.10 14.69
C PRO A 18 -10.17 -1.12 13.79
N TYR A 19 -9.51 -2.19 14.23
CA TYR A 19 -9.49 -3.42 13.46
C TYR A 19 -10.90 -3.94 13.18
N ALA A 20 -11.14 -4.32 11.92
CA ALA A 20 -12.33 -5.03 11.50
C ALA A 20 -11.92 -6.11 10.49
N ALA A 21 -12.55 -7.29 10.57
CA ALA A 21 -12.27 -8.39 9.64
C ALA A 21 -12.45 -7.98 8.16
N ALA A 22 -13.36 -7.04 7.88
CA ALA A 22 -13.56 -6.46 6.55
C ALA A 22 -12.33 -5.75 5.97
N LEU A 23 -11.37 -5.34 6.81
CA LEU A 23 -10.08 -4.76 6.41
C LEU A 23 -9.01 -5.83 6.10
N ARG A 24 -9.37 -7.12 6.05
CA ARG A 24 -8.53 -8.22 5.54
C ARG A 24 -9.31 -9.11 4.57
N PRO A 25 -9.69 -8.58 3.40
CA PRO A 25 -10.27 -9.41 2.37
C PRO A 25 -9.20 -10.29 1.70
N THR A 26 -9.64 -11.35 1.00
CA THR A 26 -8.76 -12.23 0.23
C THR A 26 -8.27 -11.62 -1.08
N SER A 27 -8.97 -10.59 -1.55
CA SER A 27 -8.58 -9.71 -2.66
C SER A 27 -8.91 -8.26 -2.31
N PHE A 28 -8.11 -7.32 -2.78
CA PHE A 28 -8.32 -5.91 -2.46
C PHE A 28 -7.77 -4.98 -3.53
N THR A 29 -8.22 -3.74 -3.48
CA THR A 29 -7.56 -2.60 -4.13
C THR A 29 -7.42 -1.49 -3.10
N LEU A 30 -6.20 -0.98 -2.94
CA LEU A 30 -5.91 0.21 -2.14
C LEU A 30 -5.67 1.37 -3.10
N THR A 31 -6.33 2.49 -2.87
CA THR A 31 -6.15 3.72 -3.66
C THR A 31 -5.93 4.90 -2.71
N ALA A 32 -4.95 5.74 -3.05
CA ALA A 32 -4.70 6.97 -2.33
C ALA A 32 -4.23 8.06 -3.31
N TRP A 33 -4.63 9.29 -3.05
CA TRP A 33 -3.91 10.46 -3.54
C TRP A 33 -2.89 10.84 -2.48
N ILE A 34 -1.63 10.97 -2.88
CA ILE A 34 -0.53 11.30 -1.98
C ILE A 34 0.30 12.46 -2.53
N LYS A 35 0.92 13.21 -1.62
CA LYS A 35 1.89 14.26 -1.92
C LYS A 35 3.09 14.11 -0.96
N PRO A 36 4.03 13.19 -1.24
CA PRO A 36 5.17 12.98 -0.35
C PRO A 36 6.08 14.22 -0.36
N HIS A 37 6.50 14.66 0.82
CA HIS A 37 7.45 15.79 0.99
C HIS A 37 8.90 15.31 1.16
N VAL A 38 9.09 14.05 1.58
CA VAL A 38 10.38 13.43 1.79
C VAL A 38 10.35 12.02 1.21
N ALA A 39 11.39 11.66 0.46
CA ALA A 39 11.63 10.28 0.05
C ALA A 39 12.22 9.52 1.24
N SER A 40 11.51 8.51 1.74
CA SER A 40 11.94 7.69 2.86
C SER A 40 11.49 6.26 2.68
N ASN A 41 12.35 5.31 3.04
CA ASN A 41 12.00 3.90 3.08
C ASN A 41 10.98 3.64 4.19
N GLY A 42 9.88 2.96 3.86
CA GLY A 42 8.85 2.66 4.84
C GLY A 42 7.93 3.85 5.13
N ASN A 43 7.73 4.73 4.15
CA ASN A 43 6.70 5.77 4.24
C ASN A 43 5.33 5.13 3.99
N TYR A 44 4.63 4.72 5.06
CA TYR A 44 3.41 3.91 4.97
C TYR A 44 2.22 4.76 4.52
N ILE A 45 1.54 4.29 3.48
CA ILE A 45 0.27 4.84 3.00
C ILE A 45 -0.88 4.12 3.69
N TYR A 46 -0.75 2.80 3.85
CA TYR A 46 -1.69 1.94 4.56
C TYR A 46 -0.94 0.75 5.17
N SER A 47 -1.32 0.31 6.36
CA SER A 47 -0.80 -0.94 6.93
C SER A 47 -1.83 -1.62 7.81
N ILE A 48 -1.90 -2.95 7.71
CA ILE A 48 -2.50 -3.81 8.70
C ILE A 48 -1.48 -4.84 9.16
N ASN A 49 -1.01 -4.69 10.40
CA ASN A 49 -0.01 -5.57 11.03
C ASN A 49 1.27 -5.76 10.19
N ARG A 50 1.77 -4.69 9.54
CA ARG A 50 3.06 -4.64 8.83
C ARG A 50 3.33 -5.88 7.95
N TRP A 51 4.34 -6.69 8.28
CA TRP A 51 4.76 -7.91 7.56
C TRP A 51 3.95 -9.17 7.93
N ASN A 52 3.11 -9.11 8.97
CA ASN A 52 2.19 -10.20 9.34
C ASN A 52 0.80 -10.06 8.65
N GLY A 53 0.60 -8.96 7.92
CA GLY A 53 -0.58 -8.74 7.09
C GLY A 53 -0.18 -8.16 5.75
N TYR A 54 -0.62 -6.94 5.46
CA TYR A 54 -0.17 -6.23 4.27
C TYR A 54 0.06 -4.75 4.56
N LYS A 55 0.99 -4.17 3.81
CA LYS A 55 1.30 -2.74 3.87
C LYS A 55 1.57 -2.20 2.49
N PHE A 56 0.99 -1.05 2.20
CA PHE A 56 1.27 -0.26 1.02
C PHE A 56 2.05 0.98 1.45
N GLN A 57 3.22 1.18 0.87
CA GLN A 57 4.18 2.19 1.28
C GLN A 57 4.94 2.74 0.07
N LEU A 58 5.69 3.82 0.27
CA LEU A 58 6.79 4.16 -0.63
C LEU A 58 8.10 3.55 -0.10
N GLN A 59 8.91 3.02 -1.00
CA GLN A 59 10.20 2.40 -0.66
C GLN A 59 11.23 2.60 -1.79
N GLY A 60 12.50 2.51 -1.43
CA GLY A 60 13.64 2.71 -2.32
C GLY A 60 13.65 4.13 -2.84
N SER A 61 13.62 4.26 -4.16
CA SER A 61 13.57 5.53 -4.88
C SER A 61 12.15 6.14 -4.90
N ASN A 62 11.45 6.13 -3.77
CA ASN A 62 10.07 6.63 -3.65
C ASN A 62 9.07 5.90 -4.56
N LEU A 63 9.24 4.59 -4.70
CA LEU A 63 8.39 3.72 -5.52
C LEU A 63 7.23 3.16 -4.69
N PRO A 64 6.00 3.11 -5.22
CA PRO A 64 4.90 2.37 -4.61
C PRO A 64 5.29 0.91 -4.39
N PHE A 65 5.07 0.41 -3.18
CA PHE A 65 5.53 -0.89 -2.74
C PHE A 65 4.48 -1.59 -1.87
N LEU A 66 4.12 -2.82 -2.23
CA LEU A 66 3.20 -3.65 -1.46
C LEU A 66 3.95 -4.86 -0.88
N THR A 67 3.87 -4.99 0.44
CA THR A 67 4.13 -6.25 1.13
C THR A 67 2.80 -6.95 1.38
N ILE A 68 2.73 -8.25 1.10
CA ILE A 68 1.64 -9.11 1.54
C ILE A 68 2.17 -10.42 2.13
N ASN A 69 1.65 -10.80 3.29
CA ASN A 69 1.83 -12.13 3.86
C ASN A 69 0.62 -13.00 3.53
N ASN A 70 0.86 -14.09 2.82
CA ASN A 70 -0.15 -15.04 2.39
C ASN A 70 0.25 -16.47 2.80
N ASP A 71 -0.58 -17.43 2.43
CA ASP A 71 -0.34 -18.87 2.66
C ASP A 71 0.92 -19.44 1.98
N ASN A 72 1.57 -18.70 1.07
CA ASN A 72 2.85 -19.03 0.44
C ASN A 72 4.04 -18.23 1.00
N GLY A 73 3.82 -17.40 2.03
CA GLY A 73 4.84 -16.60 2.69
C GLY A 73 4.71 -15.10 2.44
N ILE A 74 5.82 -14.38 2.68
CA ILE A 74 5.88 -12.92 2.51
C ILE A 74 6.30 -12.61 1.08
N HIS A 75 5.53 -11.76 0.41
CA HIS A 75 5.82 -11.25 -0.91
C HIS A 75 5.96 -9.74 -0.88
N ASP A 76 7.04 -9.27 -1.48
CA ASP A 76 7.38 -7.87 -1.61
C ASP A 76 7.46 -7.51 -3.10
N GLN A 77 6.77 -6.44 -3.50
CA GLN A 77 6.82 -5.91 -4.85
C GLN A 77 6.81 -4.38 -4.80
N ASP A 78 7.77 -3.76 -5.49
CA ASP A 78 7.65 -2.39 -5.98
C ASP A 78 6.88 -2.35 -7.30
N ASP A 79 6.58 -1.16 -7.80
CA ASP A 79 6.09 -0.95 -9.16
C ASP A 79 7.20 -1.05 -10.24
N GLY A 80 8.48 -1.09 -9.85
CA GLY A 80 9.64 -1.15 -10.74
C GLY A 80 9.76 0.03 -11.70
N GLY A 81 9.01 1.10 -11.46
CA GLY A 81 8.79 2.19 -12.40
C GLY A 81 9.56 3.47 -12.06
N ALA A 82 8.99 4.61 -12.44
CA ALA A 82 9.51 5.91 -12.07
C ALA A 82 9.04 6.30 -10.66
N ALA A 83 9.93 6.97 -9.93
CA ALA A 83 9.65 7.54 -8.61
C ALA A 83 8.36 8.37 -8.60
N VAL A 84 7.54 8.22 -7.55
CA VAL A 84 6.51 9.22 -7.25
C VAL A 84 7.22 10.54 -6.97
N GLN A 85 6.80 11.61 -7.64
CA GLN A 85 7.47 12.90 -7.49
C GLN A 85 7.16 13.52 -6.13
N LEU A 86 8.18 14.09 -5.50
CA LEU A 86 8.00 14.87 -4.28
C LEU A 86 7.20 16.15 -4.58
N ASP A 87 6.48 16.62 -3.57
CA ASP A 87 5.70 17.86 -3.61
C ASP A 87 4.65 17.94 -4.74
N LYS A 88 4.25 16.80 -5.30
CA LYS A 88 3.21 16.71 -6.31
C LYS A 88 2.18 15.64 -5.96
N TRP A 89 0.92 16.00 -6.15
CA TRP A 89 -0.18 15.06 -6.01
C TRP A 89 -0.07 13.96 -7.06
N SER A 90 -0.05 12.71 -6.62
CA SER A 90 -0.13 11.53 -7.48
C SER A 90 -1.19 10.58 -6.93
N GLN A 91 -2.00 10.01 -7.81
CA GLN A 91 -2.81 8.86 -7.45
C GLN A 91 -1.94 7.62 -7.50
N VAL A 92 -1.87 6.89 -6.40
CA VAL A 92 -1.20 5.59 -6.32
C VAL A 92 -2.22 4.52 -6.00
N VAL A 93 -2.18 3.42 -6.74
CA VAL A 93 -3.12 2.30 -6.59
C VAL A 93 -2.33 1.01 -6.61
N VAL A 94 -2.69 0.08 -5.71
CA VAL A 94 -2.28 -1.32 -5.81
C VAL A 94 -3.49 -2.23 -5.65
N SER A 95 -3.61 -3.23 -6.51
CA SER A 95 -4.61 -4.28 -6.39
C SER A 95 -3.97 -5.65 -6.24
N TYR A 96 -4.56 -6.50 -5.42
CA TYR A 96 -4.14 -7.88 -5.20
C TYR A 96 -5.31 -8.84 -5.37
N THR A 97 -5.07 -9.89 -6.15
CA THR A 97 -5.86 -11.12 -6.25
C THR A 97 -4.89 -12.29 -6.30
N ASN A 98 -5.32 -13.51 -5.97
CA ASN A 98 -4.48 -14.69 -6.18
C ASN A 98 -4.07 -14.80 -7.67
N GLY A 99 -2.77 -14.69 -7.95
CA GLY A 99 -2.19 -14.72 -9.29
C GLY A 99 -1.95 -13.35 -9.93
N ALA A 100 -2.29 -12.23 -9.27
CA ALA A 100 -1.99 -10.91 -9.81
C ALA A 100 -1.85 -9.82 -8.73
N MET A 101 -0.75 -9.08 -8.82
CA MET A 101 -0.52 -7.85 -8.09
C MET A 101 -0.23 -6.73 -9.08
N LYS A 102 -1.12 -5.73 -9.14
CA LYS A 102 -1.06 -4.65 -10.14
C LYS A 102 -0.85 -3.31 -9.49
N PHE A 103 0.05 -2.51 -10.04
CA PHE A 103 0.32 -1.14 -9.61
C PHE A 103 -0.14 -0.15 -10.67
N TYR A 104 -0.73 0.96 -10.24
CA TYR A 104 -1.11 2.07 -11.10
C TYR A 104 -0.66 3.40 -10.50
N ILE A 105 -0.24 4.31 -11.37
CA ILE A 105 0.07 5.69 -11.03
C ILE A 105 -0.75 6.60 -11.96
N ASN A 106 -1.52 7.52 -11.39
CA ASN A 106 -2.38 8.45 -12.13
C ASN A 106 -3.29 7.74 -13.15
N GLY A 107 -3.88 6.61 -12.75
CA GLY A 107 -4.76 5.79 -13.59
C GLY A 107 -4.07 4.89 -14.61
N VAL A 108 -2.75 5.00 -14.80
CA VAL A 108 -1.98 4.17 -15.74
C VAL A 108 -1.38 2.96 -15.03
N MET A 109 -1.61 1.75 -15.55
CA MET A 109 -0.97 0.54 -15.03
C MET A 109 0.53 0.58 -15.32
N VAL A 110 1.35 0.48 -14.28
CA VAL A 110 2.82 0.51 -14.39
C VAL A 110 3.44 -0.87 -14.18
N LYS A 111 2.76 -1.79 -13.47
CA LYS A 111 3.22 -3.18 -13.27
C LYS A 111 2.07 -4.16 -13.07
N ASN A 112 2.30 -5.40 -13.48
CA ASN A 112 1.47 -6.56 -13.17
C ASN A 112 2.39 -7.76 -12.85
N ALA A 113 2.56 -8.06 -11.55
CA ALA A 113 3.36 -9.17 -11.08
C ALA A 113 2.47 -10.40 -10.80
N ASN A 114 2.97 -11.59 -11.14
CA ASN A 114 2.31 -12.83 -10.75
C ASN A 114 2.66 -13.18 -9.30
N VAL A 115 1.75 -12.89 -8.38
CA VAL A 115 1.88 -13.25 -6.95
C VAL A 115 0.71 -14.14 -6.58
N THR A 116 1.00 -15.37 -6.17
CA THR A 116 0.00 -16.39 -5.83
C THR A 116 -0.14 -16.56 -4.32
N GLY A 117 -1.33 -16.94 -3.89
CA GLY A 117 -1.67 -17.23 -2.50
C GLY A 117 -2.89 -16.48 -2.01
N THR A 118 -3.34 -16.85 -0.81
CA THR A 118 -4.45 -16.20 -0.10
C THR A 118 -3.90 -15.42 1.09
N PRO A 119 -4.22 -14.12 1.24
CA PRO A 119 -3.77 -13.33 2.38
C PRO A 119 -4.10 -14.06 3.68
N VAL A 120 -3.16 -14.13 4.61
CA VAL A 120 -3.39 -14.81 5.88
C VAL A 120 -4.59 -14.19 6.62
N THR A 121 -5.11 -14.82 7.67
CA THR A 121 -6.03 -14.20 8.64
C THR A 121 -5.29 -13.86 9.94
N LEU A 122 -5.61 -12.72 10.59
CA LEU A 122 -5.08 -12.45 11.93
C LEU A 122 -6.04 -13.10 12.91
N THR A 123 -5.51 -13.88 13.83
CA THR A 123 -6.29 -14.52 14.90
C THR A 123 -6.55 -13.57 16.08
N SER A 124 -5.91 -12.40 16.10
CA SER A 124 -6.13 -11.32 17.07
C SER A 124 -5.82 -9.95 16.44
N PRO A 125 -6.44 -8.85 16.95
CA PRO A 125 -6.03 -7.49 16.55
C PRO A 125 -4.53 -7.30 16.80
N PRO A 126 -3.81 -6.59 15.92
CA PRO A 126 -2.42 -6.22 16.17
C PRO A 126 -2.24 -5.30 17.38
#